data_AF-A0A6V7KTX8-F1
#
_entry.id   AF-A0A6V7KTX8-F1
#
_cell.length_a   1.000
_cell.length_b   1.000
_cell.length_c   1.000
_cell.angle_alpha   90.00
_cell.angle_beta   90.00
_cell.angle_gamma   90.00
#
_symmetry.space_group_name_H-M   'P 1'
#
loop_
_entity.id
_entity.type
_entity.pdbx_description
1 polymer ?
#
loop_
_entity_poly.entity_id
_entity_poly.type
_entity_poly.pdbx_seq_one_letter_code
_entity_poly.pdbx_strand_id
1 'polypeptide(L)' 'VQLGEELLTCGDIEGGIEHLANAVAVCGQPQELLRVLQKTVPPQVFHLLLQRLPAVGQ' A
#
# COMPACT_ATOMS: atom_id res chain seq x y z
N VAL A 1 -4.06 -5.23 5.52
CA VAL A 1 -4.60 -4.84 4.19
C VAL A 1 -5.96 -4.20 4.33
N GLN A 2 -6.98 -4.92 4.80
CA GLN A 2 -8.37 -4.44 4.87
C GLN A 2 -8.53 -3.06 5.52
N LEU A 3 -7.94 -2.84 6.70
CA LEU A 3 -7.97 -1.55 7.38
C LEU A 3 -7.31 -0.41 6.57
N GLY A 4 -6.26 -0.72 5.82
CA GLY A 4 -5.63 0.25 4.93
C GLY A 4 -6.58 0.67 3.80
N GLU A 5 -7.30 -0.27 3.21
CA GLU A 5 -8.29 0.01 2.17
C GLU A 5 -9.50 0.80 2.71
N GLU A 6 -9.95 0.53 3.93
CA GLU A 6 -11.00 1.30 4.60
C GLU A 6 -10.59 2.75 4.86
N LEU A 7 -9.35 2.97 5.35
CA LEU A 7 -8.80 4.31 5.57
C LEU A 7 -8.73 5.10 4.26
N LEU A 8 -8.26 4.48 3.18
CA LEU A 8 -8.24 5.09 1.85
C LEU A 8 -9.65 5.47 1.37
N THR A 9 -10.65 4.62 1.63
CA THR A 9 -12.05 4.87 1.28
C THR A 9 -12.66 6.01 2.10
N CYS A 10 -12.22 6.18 3.35
CA CYS A 10 -12.62 7.28 4.22
C CYS A 10 -11.96 8.63 3.83
N GLY A 11 -10.95 8.59 2.95
CA GLY A 11 -10.14 9.75 2.56
C GLY A 11 -8.87 9.93 3.42
N ASP A 12 -8.61 9.01 4.35
CA ASP A 12 -7.38 8.97 5.13
C ASP A 12 -6.28 8.28 4.33
N ILE A 13 -5.60 9.09 3.52
CA ILE A 13 -4.54 8.60 2.64
C ILE A 13 -3.33 8.16 3.46
N GLU A 14 -2.91 8.94 4.46
CA GLU A 14 -1.68 8.67 5.19
C GLU A 14 -1.75 7.39 6.02
N GLY A 15 -2.83 7.20 6.79
CA GLY A 15 -3.03 6.00 7.58
C GLY A 15 -3.25 4.76 6.71
N GLY A 16 -3.95 4.91 5.59
CA GLY A 16 -4.13 3.86 4.59
C GLY A 16 -2.80 3.40 4.00
N ILE A 17 -1.96 4.34 3.57
CA ILE A 17 -0.62 4.07 3.04
C ILE A 17 0.26 3.37 4.08
N GLU A 18 0.28 3.84 5.32
CA GLU A 18 1.09 3.25 6.39
C GLU A 18 0.68 1.80 6.68
N HIS A 19 -0.63 1.52 6.76
CA HIS A 19 -1.13 0.17 6.98
C HIS A 19 -0.83 -0.76 5.80
N LEU A 20 -0.96 -0.27 4.58
CA LEU A 20 -0.64 -1.04 3.38
C LEU A 20 0.86 -1.29 3.26
N ALA A 21 1.71 -0.31 3.54
CA ALA A 21 3.16 -0.46 3.52
C ALA A 21 3.63 -1.48 4.56
N ASN A 22 3.09 -1.40 5.78
CA ASN A 22 3.33 -2.41 6.82
C ASN A 22 2.85 -3.80 6.37
N ALA A 23 1.67 -3.90 5.75
CA ALA A 23 1.16 -5.17 5.24
C ALA A 23 2.03 -5.77 4.13
N VAL A 24 2.57 -4.93 3.23
CA VAL A 24 3.53 -5.33 2.19
C VAL A 24 4.86 -5.77 2.82
N ALA A 25 5.35 -5.06 3.84
CA ALA A 25 6.61 -5.38 4.52
C ALA A 25 6.56 -6.71 5.29
N VAL A 26 5.42 -7.07 5.88
CA VAL A 26 5.25 -8.35 6.60
C VAL A 26 4.78 -9.51 5.69
N CYS A 27 4.37 -9.21 4.47
CA CYS A 27 3.92 -10.21 3.51
C CYS A 27 5.12 -10.96 2.92
N GLY A 28 5.06 -12.29 2.86
CA GLY A 28 6.11 -13.11 2.23
C GLY A 28 6.21 -12.93 0.70
N GLN A 29 5.23 -12.28 0.07
CA GLN A 29 5.14 -12.04 -1.38
C GLN A 29 4.68 -10.60 -1.66
N PRO A 30 5.56 -9.60 -1.47
CA PRO A 30 5.20 -8.19 -1.63
C PRO A 30 4.76 -7.85 -3.07
N GLN A 31 5.32 -8.52 -4.09
CA GLN A 31 4.98 -8.26 -5.49
C GLN A 31 3.53 -8.61 -5.85
N GLU A 32 3.01 -9.74 -5.39
CA GLU A 32 1.62 -10.12 -5.68
C GLU A 32 0.66 -9.17 -4.99
N LEU A 33 0.95 -8.80 -3.73
CA LEU A 33 0.14 -7.84 -3.00
C LEU A 33 0.16 -6.46 -3.67
N LEU A 34 1.32 -5.97 -4.10
CA LEU A 34 1.44 -4.73 -4.86
C LEU A 34 0.63 -4.76 -6.16
N ARG A 35 0.62 -5.91 -6.86
CA ARG A 35 -0.14 -6.07 -8.11
C ARG A 35 -1.65 -6.00 -7.88
N VAL A 36 -2.13 -6.55 -6.76
CA VAL A 36 -3.54 -6.43 -6.34
C VAL A 36 -3.85 -4.99 -5.96
N LEU A 37 -3.03 -4.37 -5.10
CA LEU A 37 -3.21 -2.99 -4.65
C LEU A 37 -3.23 -2.01 -5.83
N GLN A 38 -2.37 -2.18 -6.84
CA GLN A 38 -2.37 -1.33 -8.04
C GLN A 38 -3.73 -1.33 -8.77
N LYS A 39 -4.52 -2.39 -8.65
CA LYS A 39 -5.86 -2.50 -9.27
C LYS A 39 -6.99 -2.03 -8.35
N THR A 40 -6.79 -2.09 -7.03
CA THR A 40 -7.82 -1.72 -6.05
C THR A 40 -7.71 -0.27 -5.57
N VAL A 41 -6.50 0.31 -5.56
CA VAL A 41 -6.26 1.68 -5.11
C VAL A 41 -6.00 2.64 -6.27
N PRO A 42 -6.29 3.95 -6.11
CA PRO A 42 -5.97 4.95 -7.12
C PRO A 42 -4.46 5.03 -7.40
N PRO A 43 -4.06 5.33 -8.64
CA PRO A 43 -2.65 5.37 -9.02
C PRO A 43 -1.81 6.37 -8.22
N GLN A 44 -2.41 7.49 -7.76
CA GLN A 44 -1.72 8.46 -6.89
C GLN A 44 -1.37 7.87 -5.52
N VAL A 45 -2.31 7.13 -4.92
CA VAL A 45 -2.10 6.45 -3.64
C VAL A 45 -1.06 5.34 -3.79
N PHE A 46 -1.15 4.55 -4.86
CA PHE A 46 -0.14 3.52 -5.13
C PHE A 46 1.27 4.09 -5.30
N HIS A 47 1.41 5.25 -5.94
CA HIS A 47 2.71 5.92 -6.07
C HIS A 47 3.28 6.38 -4.72
N LEU A 48 2.43 6.93 -3.85
CA LEU A 48 2.80 7.29 -2.48
C LEU A 48 3.21 6.06 -1.66
N LEU A 49 2.52 4.93 -1.83
CA LEU A 49 2.84 3.67 -1.17
C LEU A 49 4.26 3.22 -1.55
N LEU A 50 4.60 3.26 -2.83
CA LEU A 50 5.93 2.90 -3.33
C LEU A 50 7.03 3.81 -2.79
N GLN A 51 6.75 5.11 -2.59
CA GLN A 51 7.69 6.03 -1.95
C GLN A 51 7.89 5.77 -0.45
N ARG A 52 6.90 5.17 0.22
CA ARG A 52 6.95 4.86 1.65
C ARG A 52 7.57 3.51 1.95
N LEU A 53 7.47 2.56 1.01
CA LEU A 53 8.23 1.34 1.11
C LEU A 53 9.72 1.71 1.02
N PRO A 54 10.56 1.32 2.01
CA PRO A 54 12.00 1.51 1.88
C PRO A 54 12.38 0.83 0.58
N ALA A 55 13.04 1.58 -0.32
CA ALA A 55 13.26 1.19 -1.71
C ALA A 55 13.43 -0.32 -1.82
N VAL A 56 12.42 -1.00 -2.38
CA VAL A 56 12.51 -2.42 -2.72
C VAL A 56 13.56 -2.48 -3.83
N GLY A 57 14.83 -2.47 -3.45
CA GLY A 57 15.91 -2.04 -4.33
C GLY A 57 17.12 -1.50 -3.57
N GLN A 58 17.69 -2.32 -2.68
CA GLN A 58 19.13 -2.60 -2.67
C GLN A 58 19.30 -4.11 -2.68
#